data_AF-Q4ZJV5-F1
#
_entry.id   AF-Q4ZJV5-F1
#
_cell.length_a   1.000
_cell.length_b   1.000
_cell.length_c   1.000
_cell.angle_alpha   90.00
_cell.angle_beta   90.00
_cell.angle_gamma   90.00
#
_symmetry.space_group_name_H-M   'P 1'
#
loop_
_entity.id
_entity.type
_entity.pdbx_description
1 polymer ?
#
loop_
_entity_poly.entity_id
_entity_poly.type
_entity_poly.pdbx_seq_one_letter_code
_entity_poly.pdbx_strand_id
1 'polypeptide(L)'
;LVGSLYRRGTPFVRVPTTLIGLVDAGVGAKTGVNFNGHKNRLGTYFPAELTLLDRAFLATLDRRHIGNGLAEILKIALIKDARLFDLLEQYGPVLLDEKFQGVSERGDLVAEEVLRRAIHGMLEELQPNLWEAKLERTVDYGHTFSPTVEMRALPELL
;
A
#
# COMPACT_ATOMS: atom_id res chain seq x y z
N LEU A 1 -9.79 -12.19 2.46
CA LEU A 1 -10.75 -13.06 1.76
C LEU A 1 -11.09 -14.31 2.56
N VAL A 2 -10.13 -15.17 2.94
CA VAL A 2 -10.47 -16.36 3.73
C VAL A 2 -11.21 -16.01 5.03
N GLY A 3 -10.74 -15.00 5.78
CA GLY A 3 -11.41 -14.54 7.00
C GLY A 3 -12.86 -14.07 6.80
N SER A 4 -13.19 -13.45 5.66
CA SER A 4 -14.57 -13.01 5.38
C SER A 4 -15.49 -14.16 5.00
N LEU A 5 -14.96 -15.18 4.31
CA LEU A 5 -15.74 -16.33 3.86
C LEU A 5 -15.90 -17.39 4.95
N TYR A 6 -14.87 -17.59 5.78
CA TYR A 6 -14.88 -18.61 6.81
C TYR A 6 -15.96 -18.30 7.84
N ARG A 7 -16.95 -19.21 7.92
CA ARG A 7 -18.17 -19.05 8.73
C ARG A 7 -18.90 -17.71 8.49
N ARG A 8 -18.78 -17.15 7.27
CA ARG A 8 -19.35 -15.86 6.84
C ARG A 8 -18.81 -14.64 7.61
N GLY A 9 -17.66 -14.78 8.27
CA GLY A 9 -17.00 -13.71 8.99
C GLY A 9 -16.25 -14.25 10.20
N THR A 10 -14.93 -14.20 10.13
CA THR A 10 -14.03 -14.57 11.22
C THR A 10 -13.00 -13.45 11.38
N PRO A 11 -12.94 -12.81 12.56
CA PRO A 11 -11.97 -11.75 12.86
C PRO A 11 -10.53 -12.18 12.62
N PHE A 12 -9.69 -11.25 12.19
CA PHE A 12 -8.27 -11.50 11.96
C PHE A 12 -7.45 -10.22 12.18
N VAL A 13 -6.14 -10.40 12.37
CA VAL A 13 -5.15 -9.32 12.49
C VAL A 13 -4.23 -9.37 11.27
N ARG A 14 -3.84 -8.21 10.77
CA ARG A 14 -2.80 -8.09 9.73
C ARG A 14 -1.48 -7.66 10.35
N VAL A 15 -0.40 -8.31 9.93
CA VAL A 15 0.99 -7.91 10.20
C VAL A 15 1.68 -7.77 8.85
N PRO A 16 1.49 -6.65 8.13
CA PRO A 16 2.15 -6.42 6.86
C PRO A 16 3.68 -6.35 7.01
N THR A 17 4.39 -7.11 6.20
CA THR A 17 5.87 -7.19 6.20
C THR A 17 6.51 -6.57 4.95
N THR A 18 5.70 -6.00 4.06
CA THR A 18 6.14 -5.32 2.83
C THR A 18 5.74 -3.86 2.85
N LEU A 19 6.46 -3.00 2.11
CA LEU A 19 6.14 -1.57 2.07
C LEU A 19 4.73 -1.32 1.50
N ILE A 20 4.32 -2.03 0.44
CA ILE A 20 2.92 -2.01 -0.05
C ILE A 20 1.95 -2.41 1.05
N GLY A 21 2.27 -3.45 1.81
CA GLY A 21 1.48 -3.88 2.95
C GLY A 21 1.32 -2.77 3.99
N LEU A 22 2.39 -2.05 4.31
CA LEU A 22 2.35 -0.99 5.33
C LEU A 22 1.50 0.21 4.92
N VAL A 23 1.56 0.62 3.65
CA VAL A 23 1.00 1.92 3.21
C VAL A 23 -0.31 1.82 2.44
N ASP A 24 -0.68 0.63 1.93
CA ASP A 24 -1.90 0.44 1.12
C ASP A 24 -2.64 -0.87 1.48
N ALA A 25 -2.09 -2.02 1.10
CA ALA A 25 -2.81 -3.29 1.16
C ALA A 25 -3.17 -3.74 2.60
N GLY A 26 -2.37 -3.33 3.59
CA GLY A 26 -2.62 -3.58 5.00
C GLY A 26 -3.50 -2.54 5.68
N VAL A 27 -3.75 -1.37 5.07
CA VAL A 27 -4.57 -0.32 5.68
C VAL A 27 -6.01 -0.31 5.16
N GLY A 28 -6.26 -0.82 3.95
CA GLY A 28 -7.61 -0.85 3.37
C GLY A 28 -8.51 -1.98 3.88
N ALA A 29 -9.80 -1.92 3.52
CA ALA A 29 -10.78 -2.98 3.79
C ALA A 29 -10.88 -4.02 2.67
N LYS A 30 -10.32 -3.74 1.48
CA LYS A 30 -10.46 -4.60 0.32
C LYS A 30 -9.64 -5.87 0.49
N THR A 31 -10.25 -7.01 0.18
CA THR A 31 -9.52 -8.26 -0.01
C THR A 31 -9.99 -8.90 -1.30
N GLY A 32 -9.10 -9.58 -2.03
CA GLY A 32 -9.48 -10.22 -3.27
C GLY A 32 -8.42 -11.16 -3.82
N VAL A 33 -8.80 -11.88 -4.86
CA VAL A 33 -7.95 -12.80 -5.62
C VAL A 33 -8.15 -12.57 -7.11
N ASN A 34 -7.12 -12.88 -7.89
CA ASN A 34 -7.20 -12.86 -9.35
C ASN A 34 -8.11 -14.01 -9.83
N PHE A 35 -8.85 -13.80 -10.92
CA PHE A 35 -9.68 -14.84 -11.52
C PHE A 35 -9.69 -14.74 -13.04
N ASN A 36 -9.36 -15.85 -13.70
CA ASN A 36 -9.41 -16.00 -15.16
C ASN A 36 -8.72 -14.84 -15.93
N GLY A 37 -7.47 -14.53 -15.59
CA GLY A 37 -6.71 -13.45 -16.24
C GLY A 37 -7.05 -12.02 -15.78
N HIS A 38 -7.90 -11.85 -14.78
CA HIS A 38 -8.32 -10.54 -14.28
C HIS A 38 -7.85 -10.30 -12.84
N LYS A 39 -7.24 -9.14 -12.61
CA LYS A 39 -6.74 -8.72 -11.30
C LYS A 39 -7.88 -8.53 -10.31
N ASN A 40 -7.72 -9.06 -9.08
CA ASN A 40 -8.62 -8.83 -7.93
C ASN A 40 -10.12 -8.97 -8.24
N ARG A 41 -10.49 -9.85 -9.18
CA ARG A 41 -11.85 -9.93 -9.74
C ARG A 41 -12.87 -10.51 -8.75
N LEU A 42 -12.43 -11.33 -7.80
CA LEU A 42 -13.28 -11.90 -6.75
C LEU A 42 -12.78 -11.41 -5.39
N GLY A 43 -13.67 -10.85 -4.56
CA GLY A 43 -13.25 -10.22 -3.31
C GLY A 43 -14.39 -9.82 -2.38
N THR A 44 -14.02 -9.23 -1.24
CA THR A 44 -14.93 -8.70 -0.22
C THR A 44 -14.32 -7.46 0.44
N TYR A 45 -15.16 -6.54 0.91
CA TYR A 45 -14.77 -5.51 1.88
C TYR A 45 -14.86 -6.09 3.29
N PHE A 46 -13.72 -6.43 3.88
CA PHE A 46 -13.63 -7.03 5.21
C PHE A 46 -12.31 -6.58 5.88
N PRO A 47 -12.34 -5.45 6.62
CA PRO A 47 -11.15 -4.95 7.29
C PRO A 47 -10.72 -5.92 8.40
N ALA A 48 -9.41 -5.94 8.69
CA ALA A 48 -8.91 -6.60 9.88
C ALA A 48 -9.35 -5.83 11.13
N GLU A 49 -9.52 -6.53 12.26
CA GLU A 49 -9.78 -5.89 13.57
C GLU A 49 -8.63 -4.98 13.98
N LEU A 50 -7.41 -5.39 13.61
CA LEU A 50 -6.18 -4.68 13.91
C LEU A 50 -5.18 -4.89 12.77
N THR A 51 -4.42 -3.85 12.46
CA THR A 51 -3.23 -3.94 11.61
C THR A 51 -2.05 -3.41 12.41
N LEU A 52 -1.02 -4.25 12.58
CA LEU A 52 0.20 -3.91 13.29
C LEU A 52 1.28 -3.55 12.27
N LEU A 53 1.68 -2.28 12.26
CA LEU A 53 2.65 -1.74 11.32
C LEU A 53 4.01 -1.68 12.00
N ASP A 54 4.97 -2.48 11.51
CA ASP A 54 6.36 -2.45 11.96
C ASP A 54 7.28 -2.33 10.74
N ARG A 55 7.97 -1.19 10.63
CA ARG A 55 8.90 -0.92 9.52
C ARG A 55 10.20 -1.74 9.61
N ALA A 56 10.49 -2.39 10.74
CA ALA A 56 11.66 -3.25 10.88
C ALA A 56 11.59 -4.45 9.91
N PHE A 57 10.39 -4.91 9.54
CA PHE A 57 10.22 -5.95 8.53
C PHE A 57 10.76 -5.56 7.14
N LEU A 58 10.88 -4.26 6.84
CA LEU A 58 11.40 -3.80 5.56
C LEU A 58 12.90 -4.05 5.39
N ALA A 59 13.65 -4.22 6.48
CA ALA A 59 15.11 -4.39 6.46
C ALA A 59 15.56 -5.58 5.59
N THR A 60 14.76 -6.66 5.56
CA THR A 60 15.10 -7.90 4.85
C THR A 60 14.57 -7.94 3.42
N LEU A 61 13.77 -6.96 2.98
CA LEU A 61 13.23 -6.94 1.62
C LEU A 61 14.30 -6.56 0.61
N ASP A 62 14.21 -7.13 -0.59
CA ASP A 62 15.01 -6.66 -1.71
C ASP A 62 14.61 -5.24 -2.11
N ARG A 63 15.60 -4.49 -2.63
CA ARG A 63 15.44 -3.12 -3.11
C ARG A 63 14.26 -2.97 -4.08
N ARG A 64 14.01 -3.99 -4.92
CA ARG A 64 12.86 -4.05 -5.83
C ARG A 64 11.52 -3.91 -5.10
N HIS A 65 11.36 -4.60 -3.97
CA HIS A 65 10.10 -4.57 -3.20
C HIS A 65 9.90 -3.27 -2.43
N ILE A 66 10.99 -2.60 -2.05
CA ILE A 66 10.93 -1.22 -1.53
C ILE A 66 10.48 -0.27 -2.64
N GLY A 67 11.10 -0.36 -3.83
CA GLY A 67 10.68 0.43 -5.00
C GLY A 67 9.20 0.23 -5.36
N ASN A 68 8.72 -1.02 -5.28
CA ASN A 68 7.31 -1.35 -5.52
C ASN A 68 6.36 -0.63 -4.53
N GLY A 69 6.72 -0.58 -3.24
CA GLY A 69 5.92 0.16 -2.25
C GLY A 69 6.02 1.69 -2.38
N LEU A 70 7.18 2.20 -2.77
CA LEU A 70 7.36 3.63 -3.04
C LEU A 70 6.44 4.13 -4.15
N ALA A 71 6.09 3.29 -5.14
CA ALA A 71 5.13 3.65 -6.17
C ALA A 71 3.75 4.00 -5.60
N GLU A 72 3.28 3.27 -4.59
CA GLU A 72 1.99 3.57 -3.92
C GLU A 72 2.05 4.81 -3.03
N ILE A 73 3.21 5.08 -2.42
CA ILE A 73 3.44 6.33 -1.68
C ILE A 73 3.43 7.52 -2.66
N LEU A 74 4.10 7.39 -3.80
CA LEU A 74 4.13 8.41 -4.84
C LEU A 74 2.73 8.67 -5.43
N LYS A 75 1.91 7.62 -5.59
CA LYS A 75 0.49 7.78 -5.98
C LYS A 75 -0.21 8.76 -5.05
N ILE A 76 -0.15 8.54 -3.72
CA ILE A 76 -0.77 9.41 -2.72
C ILE A 76 -0.20 10.83 -2.78
N ALA A 77 1.13 10.95 -2.90
CA ALA A 77 1.80 12.24 -3.01
C ALA A 77 1.26 13.07 -4.18
N LEU A 78 1.18 12.47 -5.37
CA LEU A 78 0.74 13.13 -6.60
C LEU A 78 -0.72 13.61 -6.55
N ILE A 79 -1.60 12.85 -5.89
CA ILE A 79 -3.03 13.18 -5.87
C ILE A 79 -3.44 14.10 -4.72
N LYS A 80 -2.66 14.16 -3.62
CA LYS A 80 -3.13 14.75 -2.35
C LYS A 80 -2.10 15.48 -1.50
N ASP A 81 -0.81 15.14 -1.54
CA ASP A 81 0.16 15.67 -0.56
C ASP A 81 1.45 16.15 -1.25
N ALA A 82 1.51 17.46 -1.52
CA ALA A 82 2.67 18.12 -2.09
C ALA A 82 3.92 18.00 -1.19
N ARG A 83 3.77 18.01 0.13
CA ARG A 83 4.90 17.83 1.05
C ARG A 83 5.43 16.40 0.98
N LEU A 84 4.55 15.40 0.88
CA LEU A 84 4.97 14.03 0.65
C LEU A 84 5.73 13.90 -0.67
N PHE A 85 5.28 14.60 -1.72
CA PHE A 85 5.97 14.64 -3.01
C PHE A 85 7.38 15.24 -2.88
N ASP A 86 7.52 16.40 -2.22
CA ASP A 86 8.82 17.04 -1.98
C ASP A 86 9.78 16.12 -1.20
N LEU A 87 9.27 15.41 -0.20
CA LEU A 87 10.06 14.45 0.59
C LEU A 87 10.55 13.29 -0.28
N LEU A 88 9.71 12.77 -1.18
CA LEU A 88 10.10 11.71 -2.11
C LEU A 88 11.11 12.18 -3.15
N GLU A 89 10.96 13.40 -3.67
CA GLU A 89 11.92 13.99 -4.60
C GLU A 89 13.28 14.18 -3.94
N GLN A 90 13.30 14.72 -2.72
CA GLN A 90 14.54 15.02 -2.00
C GLN A 90 15.23 13.77 -1.43
N TYR A 91 14.46 12.81 -0.90
CA TYR A 91 14.99 11.69 -0.10
C TYR A 91 14.69 10.31 -0.67
N GLY A 92 14.01 10.21 -1.83
CA GLY A 92 13.63 8.93 -2.45
C GLY A 92 14.77 7.92 -2.60
N PRO A 93 15.95 8.29 -3.14
CA PRO A 93 17.09 7.38 -3.24
C PRO A 93 17.56 6.85 -1.88
N VAL A 94 17.60 7.70 -0.86
CA VAL A 94 18.00 7.32 0.51
C VAL A 94 16.98 6.36 1.11
N LEU A 95 15.68 6.68 1.01
CA LEU A 95 14.61 5.83 1.51
C LEU A 95 14.59 4.44 0.85
N LEU A 96 14.88 4.40 -0.46
CA LEU A 96 14.99 3.18 -1.25
C LEU A 96 16.17 2.32 -0.79
N ASP A 97 17.35 2.92 -0.69
CA ASP A 97 18.60 2.20 -0.43
C ASP A 97 18.72 1.78 1.05
N GLU A 98 18.24 2.62 1.97
CA GLU A 98 18.18 2.31 3.41
C GLU A 98 16.94 1.50 3.80
N LYS A 99 16.04 1.20 2.86
CA LYS A 99 14.81 0.42 3.11
C LYS A 99 13.98 0.98 4.26
N PHE A 100 13.89 2.31 4.35
CA PHE A 100 13.19 3.03 5.41
C PHE A 100 13.70 2.77 6.84
N GLN A 101 14.91 2.23 7.01
CA GLN A 101 15.47 1.92 8.33
C GLN A 101 16.05 3.14 9.07
N GLY A 102 16.23 4.27 8.39
CA GLY A 102 16.66 5.51 9.05
C GLY A 102 18.08 5.41 9.62
N VAL A 103 19.08 5.17 8.78
CA VAL A 103 20.47 4.94 9.22
C VAL A 103 21.06 6.17 9.93
N SER A 104 20.58 7.37 9.57
CA SER A 104 20.86 8.62 10.28
C SER A 104 19.61 9.14 11.00
N GLU A 105 19.79 9.95 12.04
CA GLU A 105 18.69 10.61 12.75
C GLU A 105 17.75 11.36 11.79
N ARG A 106 18.33 12.08 10.80
CA ARG A 106 17.53 12.77 9.79
C ARG A 106 16.79 11.79 8.87
N GLY A 107 17.43 10.70 8.45
CA GLY A 107 16.83 9.66 7.63
C GLY A 107 15.66 8.98 8.35
N ASP A 108 15.81 8.75 9.65
CA ASP A 108 14.78 8.11 10.49
C ASP A 108 13.51 8.96 10.57
N LEU A 109 13.67 10.25 10.85
CA LEU A 109 12.59 11.23 10.88
C LEU A 109 11.88 11.34 9.53
N VAL A 110 12.63 11.36 8.42
CA VAL A 110 12.05 11.43 7.07
C VAL A 110 11.30 10.14 6.74
N ALA A 111 11.86 8.97 7.05
CA ALA A 111 11.20 7.69 6.80
C ALA A 111 9.88 7.58 7.58
N GLU A 112 9.86 8.02 8.84
CA GLU A 112 8.64 8.07 9.65
C GLU A 112 7.62 9.05 9.07
N GLU A 113 8.04 10.27 8.71
CA GLU A 113 7.15 11.27 8.14
C GLU A 113 6.50 10.78 6.83
N VAL A 114 7.28 10.16 5.94
CA VAL A 114 6.81 9.63 4.66
C VAL A 114 5.79 8.51 4.88
N LEU A 115 6.09 7.52 5.74
CA LEU A 115 5.17 6.42 6.04
C LEU A 115 3.86 6.95 6.64
N ARG A 116 3.97 7.84 7.64
CA ARG A 116 2.82 8.43 8.31
C ARG A 116 1.93 9.18 7.32
N ARG A 117 2.49 10.06 6.50
CA ARG A 117 1.73 10.82 5.49
C ARG A 117 1.03 9.91 4.48
N ALA A 118 1.73 8.89 3.97
CA ALA A 118 1.16 7.95 3.02
C ALA A 118 -0.04 7.20 3.62
N ILE A 119 0.12 6.66 4.83
CA ILE A 119 -0.93 5.93 5.54
C ILE A 119 -2.12 6.84 5.84
N HIS A 120 -1.88 8.03 6.40
CA HIS A 120 -2.94 8.98 6.72
C HIS A 120 -3.69 9.43 5.45
N GLY A 121 -2.97 9.78 4.38
CA GLY A 121 -3.58 10.19 3.11
C GLY A 121 -4.42 9.08 2.48
N MET A 122 -4.00 7.82 2.60
CA MET A 122 -4.81 6.67 2.18
C MET A 122 -6.07 6.53 3.03
N LEU A 123 -5.95 6.60 4.36
CA LEU A 123 -7.08 6.46 5.27
C LEU A 123 -8.13 7.57 5.08
N GLU A 124 -7.72 8.81 4.80
CA GLU A 124 -8.63 9.92 4.48
C GLU A 124 -9.48 9.65 3.24
N GLU A 125 -8.96 8.91 2.26
CA GLU A 125 -9.70 8.54 1.04
C GLU A 125 -10.59 7.31 1.23
N LEU A 126 -10.18 6.38 2.10
CA LEU A 126 -10.93 5.14 2.33
C LEU A 126 -12.04 5.30 3.37
N GLN A 127 -11.79 6.00 4.48
CA GLN A 127 -12.70 6.11 5.62
C GLN A 127 -14.11 6.62 5.23
N PRO A 128 -14.28 7.67 4.41
CA PRO A 128 -15.61 8.17 4.06
C PRO A 128 -16.31 7.33 2.97
N ASN A 129 -15.61 6.37 2.33
CA ASN A 129 -16.10 5.62 1.18
C ASN A 129 -15.64 4.15 1.18
N LEU A 130 -15.70 3.51 2.35
CA LEU A 130 -15.06 2.21 2.61
C LEU A 130 -15.53 1.05 1.70
N TRP A 131 -16.78 1.13 1.22
CA TRP A 131 -17.40 0.15 0.32
C TRP A 131 -17.46 0.62 -1.14
N GLU A 132 -16.80 1.73 -1.46
CA GLU A 132 -16.75 2.30 -2.81
C GLU A 132 -18.13 2.60 -3.41
N ALA A 133 -19.07 3.07 -2.58
CA ALA A 133 -20.38 3.50 -3.06
C ALA A 133 -20.26 4.70 -4.02
N LYS A 134 -19.25 5.55 -3.82
CA LYS A 134 -18.84 6.59 -4.77
C LYS A 134 -17.68 6.06 -5.62
N LEU A 135 -17.82 6.11 -6.94
CA LEU A 135 -16.84 5.56 -7.88
C LEU A 135 -15.80 6.59 -8.37
N GLU A 136 -16.02 7.89 -8.18
CA GLU A 136 -14.94 8.87 -8.39
C GLU A 136 -13.98 8.83 -7.20
N ARG A 137 -12.91 8.04 -7.34
CA ARG A 137 -11.94 7.76 -6.28
C ARG A 137 -10.55 8.21 -6.71
N THR A 138 -9.96 9.16 -5.99
CA THR A 138 -8.64 9.69 -6.34
C THR A 138 -7.54 8.62 -6.21
N VAL A 139 -7.68 7.72 -5.23
CA VAL A 139 -6.79 6.57 -5.00
C VAL A 139 -6.80 5.53 -6.11
N ASP A 140 -7.70 5.64 -7.09
CA ASP A 140 -7.68 4.81 -8.31
C ASP A 140 -6.70 5.36 -9.36
N TYR A 141 -6.05 6.50 -9.09
CA TYR A 141 -4.93 6.98 -9.90
C TYR A 141 -3.87 5.87 -10.05
N GLY A 142 -3.36 5.72 -11.27
CA GLY A 142 -2.43 4.64 -11.63
C GLY A 142 -3.08 3.26 -11.80
N HIS A 143 -4.36 3.07 -11.43
CA HIS A 143 -5.03 1.77 -11.40
C HIS A 143 -6.07 1.56 -12.51
N THR A 144 -6.20 2.50 -13.46
CA THR A 144 -7.09 2.35 -14.62
C THR A 144 -6.54 1.32 -15.62
N PHE A 145 -5.24 1.40 -15.93
CA PHE A 145 -4.60 0.54 -16.92
C PHE A 145 -3.72 -0.55 -16.30
N SER A 146 -3.11 -0.25 -15.13
CA SER A 146 -2.15 -1.15 -14.49
C SER A 146 -2.70 -2.56 -14.21
N PRO A 147 -3.99 -2.79 -13.87
CA PRO A 147 -4.46 -4.15 -13.62
C PRO A 147 -4.36 -5.05 -14.86
N THR A 148 -4.59 -4.51 -16.05
CA THR A 148 -4.47 -5.28 -17.31
C THR A 148 -2.99 -5.46 -17.69
N VAL A 149 -2.17 -4.42 -17.51
CA VAL A 149 -0.73 -4.50 -17.78
C VAL A 149 -0.07 -5.53 -16.86
N GLU A 150 -0.35 -5.49 -15.55
CA GLU A 150 0.17 -6.42 -14.56
C GLU A 150 -0.21 -7.86 -14.90
N MET A 151 -1.49 -8.14 -15.18
CA MET A 151 -1.94 -9.49 -15.50
C MET A 151 -1.30 -10.06 -16.77
N ARG A 152 -0.92 -9.21 -17.73
CA ARG A 152 -0.23 -9.62 -18.96
C ARG A 152 1.27 -9.89 -18.76
N ALA A 153 1.87 -9.33 -17.73
CA ALA A 153 3.31 -9.43 -17.44
C ALA A 153 3.64 -10.34 -16.23
N LEU A 154 2.63 -10.99 -15.62
CA LEU A 154 2.79 -11.74 -14.36
C LEU A 154 3.92 -12.79 -14.32
N PRO A 155 4.24 -13.56 -15.38
CA PRO A 155 5.39 -14.47 -15.31
C PRO A 155 6.73 -13.78 -15.03
N GLU A 156 6.86 -12.50 -15.43
CA GLU A 156 8.09 -11.70 -15.32
C GLU A 156 8.07 -10.78 -14.08
N LEU A 157 6.88 -10.53 -13.53
CA LEU A 157 6.66 -9.64 -12.38
C LEU A 157 6.68 -10.35 -11.01
N LEU A 158 6.51 -11.67 -10.99
CA LEU A 158 6.75 -12.52 -9.82
C LEU A 158 8.25 -12.68 -9.53
#